data_AF-Q6E4Z0-F1
#
_entry.id   AF-Q6E4Z0-F1
#
_cell.length_a   1.000
_cell.length_b   1.000
_cell.length_c   1.000
_cell.angle_alpha   90.00
_cell.angle_beta   90.00
_cell.angle_gamma   90.00
#
_symmetry.space_group_name_H-M   'P 1'
#
loop_
_entity.id
_entity.type
_entity.pdbx_description
1 polymer ?
#
loop_
_entity_poly.entity_id
_entity_poly.type
_entity_poly.pdbx_seq_one_letter_code
_entity_poly.pdbx_strand_id
1 'polypeptide(L)'
;MAERPKDIPQDKLVLYVVKATPTSTANTVKPLIVMNELSIDHEIFVVSSPTRDEWFLEVNPHKMVPAMEASDTRGGKRLNIWESTSCLTYLTDAYDHEGLWRGSDLWERTQVNNWLTLHTAALGATGKYWLYFNTLHPEKIPAVIEKLVNNIKVQYDILERRLSEKDQKYIALP
;
A
#
# COMPACT_ATOMS: atom_id res chain seq x y z
N MET A 1 -15.27 8.92 -23.07
CA MET A 1 -14.41 8.06 -22.25
C MET A 1 -12.98 8.42 -22.60
N ALA A 2 -12.13 8.66 -21.60
CA ALA A 2 -10.76 9.09 -21.87
C ALA A 2 -9.93 7.88 -22.35
N GLU A 3 -9.22 8.05 -23.46
CA GLU A 3 -8.20 7.09 -23.89
C GLU A 3 -7.04 7.08 -22.88
N ARG A 4 -6.27 5.98 -22.85
CA ARG A 4 -5.05 5.91 -22.05
C ARG A 4 -4.09 7.05 -22.46
N PRO A 5 -3.58 7.86 -21.52
CA PRO A 5 -2.61 8.90 -21.84
C PRO A 5 -1.37 8.35 -22.53
N LYS A 6 -0.95 8.99 -23.63
CA LYS A 6 0.16 8.54 -24.49
C LYS A 6 1.54 8.76 -23.86
N ASP A 7 1.62 9.62 -22.87
CA ASP A 7 2.80 9.96 -22.10
C ASP A 7 3.13 8.92 -21.02
N ILE A 8 2.20 8.00 -20.70
CA ILE A 8 2.52 6.88 -19.81
C ILE A 8 3.47 5.91 -20.52
N PRO A 9 4.70 5.73 -20.01
CA PRO A 9 5.69 4.87 -20.66
C PRO A 9 5.26 3.40 -20.58
N GLN A 10 5.72 2.62 -21.55
CA GLN A 10 5.42 1.18 -21.68
C GLN A 10 6.60 0.29 -21.30
N ASP A 11 7.77 0.88 -21.13
CA ASP A 11 9.07 0.23 -20.88
C ASP A 11 9.62 0.52 -19.48
N LYS A 12 8.93 1.33 -18.68
CA LYS A 12 9.29 1.67 -17.30
C LYS A 12 8.27 1.16 -16.30
N LEU A 13 8.70 0.96 -15.06
CA LEU A 13 7.78 0.76 -13.94
C LEU A 13 6.97 2.05 -13.73
N VAL A 14 5.65 1.95 -13.70
CA VAL A 14 4.76 3.09 -13.51
C VAL A 14 4.02 2.92 -12.20
N LEU A 15 4.06 3.94 -11.33
CA LEU A 15 3.25 4.02 -10.12
C LEU A 15 2.12 5.04 -10.30
N TYR A 16 0.90 4.58 -10.11
CA TYR A 16 -0.29 5.41 -10.08
C TYR A 16 -0.64 5.85 -8.67
N VAL A 17 -0.78 7.16 -8.51
CA VAL A 17 -0.98 7.83 -7.24
C VAL A 17 -2.15 8.81 -7.32
N VAL A 18 -2.60 9.29 -6.17
CA VAL A 18 -3.56 10.39 -6.05
C VAL A 18 -2.82 11.63 -5.56
N LYS A 19 -3.30 12.82 -5.95
CA LYS A 19 -2.81 14.07 -5.38
C LYS A 19 -2.91 14.02 -3.86
N ALA A 20 -1.81 14.31 -3.17
CA ALA A 20 -1.75 14.25 -1.73
C ALA A 20 -2.79 15.18 -1.08
N THR A 21 -3.57 14.62 -0.15
CA THR A 21 -4.40 15.34 0.80
C THR A 21 -4.00 14.91 2.21
N PRO A 22 -4.47 15.58 3.28
CA PRO A 22 -4.20 15.14 4.65
C PRO A 22 -4.65 13.69 4.97
N THR A 23 -5.52 13.10 4.14
CA THR A 23 -6.15 11.79 4.40
C THR A 23 -5.93 10.75 3.29
N SER A 24 -5.47 11.14 2.09
CA SER A 24 -5.41 10.25 0.91
C SER A 24 -4.06 9.54 0.69
N THR A 25 -3.03 9.87 1.47
CA THR A 25 -1.64 9.49 1.15
C THR A 25 -1.19 8.17 1.75
N ALA A 26 -1.82 7.68 2.83
CA ALA A 26 -1.27 6.59 3.64
C ALA A 26 -0.97 5.29 2.88
N ASN A 27 -1.80 4.90 1.90
CA ASN A 27 -1.53 3.70 1.10
C ASN A 27 -0.57 3.97 -0.07
N THR A 28 -0.63 5.16 -0.64
CA THR A 28 0.16 5.57 -1.81
C THR A 28 1.63 5.80 -1.48
N VAL A 29 1.93 6.28 -0.26
CA VAL A 29 3.32 6.49 0.17
C VAL A 29 4.08 5.19 0.43
N LYS A 30 3.39 4.08 0.73
CA LYS A 30 4.04 2.80 1.05
C LYS A 30 4.94 2.30 -0.10
N PRO A 31 4.45 2.11 -1.34
CA PRO A 31 5.31 1.71 -2.44
C PRO A 31 6.36 2.79 -2.77
N LEU A 32 6.03 4.08 -2.66
CA LEU A 32 7.00 5.16 -2.86
C LEU A 32 8.21 5.07 -1.92
N ILE A 33 7.98 4.75 -0.65
CA ILE A 33 9.06 4.57 0.33
C ILE A 33 9.98 3.44 -0.14
N VAL A 34 9.44 2.26 -0.45
CA VAL A 34 10.27 1.12 -0.90
C VAL A 34 10.99 1.43 -2.22
N MET A 35 10.33 2.08 -3.17
CA MET A 35 10.97 2.49 -4.43
C MET A 35 12.15 3.42 -4.19
N ASN A 36 12.02 4.40 -3.30
CA ASN A 36 13.10 5.33 -2.97
C ASN A 36 14.25 4.61 -2.24
N GLU A 37 13.94 3.81 -1.23
CA GLU A 37 14.94 3.11 -0.41
C GLU A 37 15.73 2.07 -1.22
N LEU A 38 15.09 1.42 -2.20
CA LEU A 38 15.74 0.48 -3.11
C LEU A 38 16.27 1.14 -4.40
N SER A 39 16.18 2.46 -4.53
CA SER A 39 16.60 3.21 -5.72
C SER A 39 16.04 2.65 -7.04
N ILE A 40 14.77 2.26 -7.04
CA ILE A 40 14.07 1.67 -8.19
C ILE A 40 13.73 2.78 -9.19
N ASP A 41 14.18 2.65 -10.45
CA ASP A 41 13.78 3.56 -11.54
C ASP A 41 12.28 3.38 -11.85
N HIS A 42 11.53 4.47 -11.79
CA HIS A 42 10.07 4.47 -11.98
C HIS A 42 9.56 5.84 -12.40
N GLU A 43 8.37 5.86 -12.99
CA GLU A 43 7.60 7.08 -13.26
C GLU A 43 6.34 7.14 -12.40
N ILE A 44 5.96 8.35 -11.97
CA ILE A 44 4.77 8.57 -11.15
C ILE A 44 3.70 9.26 -11.99
N PHE A 45 2.49 8.68 -12.02
CA PHE A 45 1.33 9.27 -12.68
C PHE A 45 0.21 9.55 -11.68
N VAL A 46 -0.25 10.79 -11.66
CA VAL A 46 -1.35 11.22 -10.79
C VAL A 46 -2.67 10.97 -11.50
N VAL A 47 -3.52 10.16 -10.89
CA VAL A 47 -4.88 9.85 -11.36
C VAL A 47 -5.93 10.22 -10.31
N SER A 48 -7.20 10.21 -10.73
CA SER A 48 -8.31 10.30 -9.78
C SER A 48 -8.50 8.99 -9.02
N SER A 49 -8.93 9.05 -7.75
CA SER A 49 -9.19 7.86 -6.93
C SER A 49 -10.44 8.10 -6.06
N PRO A 50 -11.54 7.35 -6.26
CA PRO A 50 -11.72 6.33 -7.27
C PRO A 50 -11.69 6.92 -8.68
N THR A 51 -11.00 6.26 -9.61
CA THR A 51 -10.94 6.72 -11.00
C THR A 51 -12.27 6.50 -11.72
N ARG A 52 -12.58 7.39 -12.67
CA ARG A 52 -13.67 7.23 -13.65
C ARG A 52 -13.16 6.93 -15.05
N ASP A 53 -11.85 6.90 -15.24
CA ASP A 53 -11.24 6.68 -16.53
C ASP A 53 -11.29 5.19 -16.87
N GLU A 54 -11.96 4.85 -17.97
CA GLU A 54 -12.18 3.45 -18.35
C GLU A 54 -10.89 2.71 -18.66
N TRP A 55 -9.88 3.37 -19.23
CA TRP A 55 -8.60 2.74 -19.51
C TRP A 55 -7.93 2.20 -18.23
N PHE A 56 -8.16 2.83 -17.09
CA PHE A 56 -7.55 2.42 -15.83
C PHE A 56 -8.23 1.18 -15.23
N LEU A 57 -9.43 0.81 -15.70
CA LEU A 57 -10.07 -0.47 -15.33
C LEU A 57 -9.23 -1.67 -15.76
N GLU A 58 -8.49 -1.53 -16.85
CA GLU A 58 -7.56 -2.57 -17.30
C GLU A 58 -6.37 -2.72 -16.34
N VAL A 59 -5.96 -1.62 -15.68
CA VAL A 59 -4.89 -1.59 -14.67
C VAL A 59 -5.39 -2.11 -13.33
N ASN A 60 -6.45 -1.51 -12.80
CA ASN A 60 -7.03 -1.89 -11.52
C ASN A 60 -8.56 -1.85 -11.57
N PRO A 61 -9.25 -3.01 -11.55
CA PRO A 61 -10.70 -3.06 -11.57
C PRO A 61 -11.36 -2.47 -10.30
N HIS A 62 -10.61 -2.36 -9.19
CA HIS A 62 -11.06 -1.70 -7.96
C HIS A 62 -11.10 -0.16 -8.11
N LYS A 63 -10.45 0.41 -9.14
CA LYS A 63 -10.39 1.86 -9.43
C LYS A 63 -9.66 2.70 -8.38
N MET A 64 -8.92 2.06 -7.47
CA MET A 64 -8.23 2.71 -6.37
C MET A 64 -6.72 2.78 -6.61
N VAL A 65 -6.07 3.72 -5.93
CA VAL A 65 -4.59 3.77 -5.84
C VAL A 65 -4.12 3.35 -4.44
N PRO A 66 -2.86 2.88 -4.29
CA PRO A 66 -1.85 2.71 -5.34
C PRO A 66 -2.16 1.55 -6.29
N ALA A 67 -1.71 1.71 -7.53
CA ALA A 67 -1.59 0.64 -8.51
C ALA A 67 -0.30 0.86 -9.31
N MET A 68 0.24 -0.19 -9.91
CA MET A 68 1.47 -0.14 -10.70
C MET A 68 1.31 -0.98 -11.96
N GLU A 69 2.12 -0.65 -12.96
CA GLU A 69 2.37 -1.52 -14.09
C GLU A 69 3.87 -1.78 -14.16
N ALA A 70 4.26 -3.05 -14.16
CA ALA A 70 5.66 -3.47 -14.26
C ALA A 70 6.30 -3.01 -15.58
N SER A 71 7.63 -2.85 -15.62
CA SER A 71 8.36 -2.57 -16.86
C SER A 71 8.46 -3.78 -17.79
N ASP A 72 8.45 -4.99 -17.24
CA ASP A 72 8.54 -6.22 -18.02
C ASP A 72 7.20 -6.63 -18.61
N THR A 73 7.27 -7.39 -19.71
CA THR A 73 6.09 -7.93 -20.38
C THR A 73 6.16 -9.44 -20.49
N ARG A 74 5.02 -10.10 -20.27
CA ARG A 74 4.84 -11.52 -20.52
C ARG A 74 3.72 -11.71 -21.54
N GLY A 75 4.05 -12.27 -22.70
CA GLY A 75 3.08 -12.44 -23.79
C GLY A 75 2.54 -11.11 -24.32
N GLY A 76 3.37 -10.06 -24.35
CA GLY A 76 2.99 -8.73 -24.82
C GLY A 76 2.11 -7.93 -23.85
N LYS A 77 1.94 -8.39 -22.62
CA LYS A 77 1.20 -7.66 -21.57
C LYS A 77 2.10 -7.37 -20.38
N ARG A 78 1.98 -6.17 -19.83
CA ARG A 78 2.61 -5.77 -18.57
C ARG A 78 1.86 -6.41 -17.41
N LEU A 79 2.57 -6.67 -16.32
CA LEU A 79 1.93 -7.08 -15.07
C LEU A 79 1.31 -5.86 -14.40
N ASN A 80 0.01 -5.92 -14.11
CA ASN A 80 -0.70 -4.89 -13.36
C ASN A 80 -0.74 -5.33 -11.89
N ILE A 81 -0.27 -4.45 -10.99
CA ILE A 81 -0.18 -4.71 -9.55
C ILE A 81 -1.05 -3.68 -8.83
N TRP A 82 -1.96 -4.13 -7.99
CA TRP A 82 -2.84 -3.27 -7.22
C TRP A 82 -3.06 -3.85 -5.82
N GLU A 83 -3.58 -3.01 -4.92
CA GLU A 83 -3.43 -3.11 -3.46
C GLU A 83 -2.03 -2.79 -2.97
N SER A 84 -1.95 -1.90 -1.97
CA SER A 84 -0.66 -1.40 -1.48
C SER A 84 0.26 -2.51 -0.94
N THR A 85 -0.32 -3.57 -0.38
CA THR A 85 0.44 -4.72 0.14
C THR A 85 1.01 -5.56 -0.99
N SER A 86 0.23 -5.85 -2.03
CA SER A 86 0.73 -6.53 -3.23
C SER A 86 1.80 -5.71 -3.93
N CYS A 87 1.66 -4.38 -3.97
CA CYS A 87 2.69 -3.49 -4.49
C CYS A 87 4.00 -3.64 -3.72
N LEU A 88 3.95 -3.61 -2.37
CA LEU A 88 5.14 -3.82 -1.54
C LEU A 88 5.78 -5.18 -1.80
N THR A 89 4.98 -6.26 -1.79
CA THR A 89 5.48 -7.62 -2.04
C THR A 89 6.16 -7.72 -3.40
N TYR A 90 5.53 -7.22 -4.47
CA TYR A 90 6.12 -7.21 -5.81
C TYR A 90 7.47 -6.47 -5.83
N LEU A 91 7.53 -5.26 -5.26
CA LEU A 91 8.76 -4.45 -5.26
C LEU A 91 9.88 -5.17 -4.52
N THR A 92 9.59 -5.73 -3.35
CA THR A 92 10.62 -6.45 -2.59
C THR A 92 11.03 -7.77 -3.24
N ASP A 93 10.11 -8.49 -3.91
CA ASP A 93 10.46 -9.73 -4.60
C ASP A 93 11.32 -9.47 -5.84
N ALA A 94 11.05 -8.39 -6.57
CA ALA A 94 11.75 -8.04 -7.79
C ALA A 94 13.08 -7.30 -7.55
N TYR A 95 13.17 -6.46 -6.51
CA TYR A 95 14.27 -5.50 -6.34
C TYR A 95 15.01 -5.59 -5.00
N ASP A 96 14.43 -6.19 -3.95
CA ASP A 96 15.13 -6.39 -2.66
C ASP A 96 15.92 -7.71 -2.71
N HIS A 97 17.03 -7.69 -3.44
CA HIS A 97 17.87 -8.87 -3.68
C HIS A 97 18.56 -9.40 -2.41
N GLU A 98 18.90 -8.50 -1.49
CA GLU A 98 19.51 -8.84 -0.20
C GLU A 98 18.48 -9.29 0.86
N GLY A 99 17.19 -9.05 0.61
CA GLY A 99 16.11 -9.43 1.54
C GLY A 99 16.02 -8.53 2.77
N LEU A 100 16.51 -7.29 2.70
CA LEU A 100 16.50 -6.35 3.82
C LEU A 100 15.08 -5.92 4.22
N TRP A 101 14.15 -5.89 3.27
CA TRP A 101 12.76 -5.49 3.46
C TRP A 101 11.82 -6.68 3.59
N ARG A 102 11.98 -7.70 2.73
CA ARG A 102 11.09 -8.87 2.72
C ARG A 102 11.58 -10.04 3.58
N GLY A 103 12.82 -10.02 4.05
CA GLY A 103 13.46 -11.21 4.60
C GLY A 103 14.16 -12.06 3.52
N SER A 104 15.25 -12.70 3.92
CA SER A 104 16.16 -13.43 3.04
C SER A 104 15.70 -14.86 2.74
N ASP A 105 14.96 -15.48 3.66
CA ASP A 105 14.47 -16.86 3.53
C ASP A 105 12.96 -16.98 3.79
N LEU A 106 12.43 -18.21 3.71
CA LEU A 106 11.02 -18.49 3.96
C LEU A 106 10.57 -18.10 5.38
N TRP A 107 11.44 -18.30 6.38
CA TRP A 107 11.11 -18.05 7.77
C TRP A 107 10.99 -16.55 8.03
N GLU A 108 11.97 -15.77 7.60
CA GLU A 108 11.96 -14.31 7.70
C GLU A 108 10.81 -13.70 6.89
N ARG A 109 10.61 -14.15 5.65
CA ARG A 109 9.48 -13.71 4.81
C ARG A 109 8.14 -13.96 5.47
N THR A 110 7.97 -15.11 6.11
CA THR A 110 6.73 -15.43 6.82
C THR A 110 6.52 -14.50 8.01
N GLN A 111 7.57 -14.21 8.78
CA GLN A 111 7.48 -13.26 9.89
C GLN A 111 7.10 -11.85 9.42
N VAL A 112 7.73 -11.35 8.36
CA VAL A 112 7.38 -10.05 7.75
C VAL A 112 5.93 -10.04 7.27
N ASN A 113 5.52 -11.09 6.56
CA ASN A 113 4.18 -11.20 6.00
C ASN A 113 3.08 -11.29 7.06
N ASN A 114 3.33 -11.91 8.21
CA ASN A 114 2.37 -11.93 9.32
C ASN A 114 1.97 -10.50 9.74
N TRP A 115 2.95 -9.60 9.87
CA TRP A 115 2.70 -8.20 10.25
C TRP A 115 2.13 -7.37 9.10
N LEU A 116 2.62 -7.58 7.87
CA LEU A 116 2.15 -6.87 6.68
C LEU A 116 0.68 -7.18 6.39
N THR A 117 0.29 -8.46 6.49
CA THR A 117 -1.09 -8.89 6.30
C THR A 117 -1.99 -8.45 7.47
N LEU A 118 -1.50 -8.53 8.71
CA LEU A 118 -2.21 -7.99 9.88
C LEU A 118 -2.49 -6.49 9.72
N HIS A 119 -1.51 -5.69 9.28
CA HIS A 119 -1.73 -4.27 9.01
C HIS A 119 -2.85 -4.05 7.98
N THR A 120 -2.84 -4.82 6.90
CA THR A 120 -3.84 -4.71 5.82
C THR A 120 -5.25 -5.05 6.31
N ALA A 121 -5.39 -6.17 7.02
CA ALA A 121 -6.67 -6.70 7.44
C ALA A 121 -7.25 -6.03 8.70
N ALA A 122 -6.39 -5.51 9.58
CA ALA A 122 -6.79 -4.96 10.87
C ALA A 122 -6.56 -3.45 10.94
N LEU A 123 -5.34 -3.00 11.28
CA LEU A 123 -5.07 -1.61 11.62
C LEU A 123 -5.41 -0.65 10.48
N GLY A 124 -4.97 -0.94 9.25
CA GLY A 124 -5.23 -0.12 8.07
C GLY A 124 -6.72 -0.02 7.73
N ALA A 125 -7.43 -1.15 7.73
CA ALA A 125 -8.87 -1.18 7.47
C ALA A 125 -9.66 -0.44 8.55
N THR A 126 -9.36 -0.68 9.83
CA THR A 126 -10.02 -0.01 10.96
C THR A 126 -9.75 1.50 10.95
N GLY A 127 -8.50 1.90 10.71
CA GLY A 127 -8.10 3.30 10.60
C GLY A 127 -8.83 4.04 9.49
N LYS A 128 -9.04 3.41 8.33
CA LYS A 128 -9.82 3.98 7.22
C LYS A 128 -11.26 4.31 7.64
N TYR A 129 -11.94 3.37 8.31
CA TYR A 129 -13.32 3.60 8.75
C TYR A 129 -13.40 4.59 9.89
N TRP A 130 -12.46 4.55 10.84
CA TRP A 130 -12.37 5.56 11.88
C TRP A 130 -12.24 6.95 11.27
N LEU A 131 -11.32 7.14 10.32
CA LEU A 131 -11.13 8.41 9.66
C LEU A 131 -12.40 8.87 8.94
N TYR A 132 -13.06 7.97 8.22
CA TYR A 132 -14.32 8.27 7.55
C TYR A 132 -15.40 8.75 8.53
N PHE A 133 -15.73 7.97 9.56
CA PHE A 133 -16.77 8.36 10.54
C PHE A 133 -16.37 9.58 11.38
N ASN A 134 -15.08 9.73 11.68
CA ASN A 134 -14.58 10.84 12.47
C ASN A 134 -14.46 12.15 11.68
N THR A 135 -14.31 12.12 10.36
CA THR A 135 -14.02 13.34 9.57
C THR A 135 -14.96 13.58 8.39
N LEU A 136 -15.30 12.54 7.63
CA LEU A 136 -16.00 12.67 6.34
C LEU A 136 -17.50 12.39 6.41
N HIS A 137 -17.94 11.54 7.35
CA HIS A 137 -19.34 11.17 7.47
C HIS A 137 -20.19 12.40 7.85
N PRO A 138 -21.35 12.62 7.19
CA PRO A 138 -22.16 13.83 7.40
C PRO A 138 -22.67 13.97 8.84
N GLU A 139 -22.88 12.85 9.52
CA GLU A 139 -23.34 12.80 10.91
C GLU A 139 -22.31 12.14 11.81
N LYS A 140 -22.14 12.65 13.04
CA LYS A 140 -21.31 11.98 14.04
C LYS A 140 -22.11 10.87 14.71
N ILE A 141 -21.52 9.68 14.77
CA ILE A 141 -22.08 8.52 15.45
C ILE A 141 -21.11 8.14 16.58
N PRO A 142 -21.25 8.74 17.80
CA PRO A 142 -20.24 8.63 18.86
C PRO A 142 -19.90 7.18 19.23
N ALA A 143 -20.90 6.31 19.36
CA ALA A 143 -20.69 4.90 19.70
C ALA A 143 -19.84 4.14 18.65
N VAL A 144 -20.00 4.47 17.36
CA VAL A 144 -19.20 3.87 16.27
C VAL A 144 -17.77 4.39 16.32
N ILE A 145 -17.60 5.71 16.49
CA ILE A 145 -16.27 6.34 16.58
C ILE A 145 -15.52 5.77 17.80
N GLU A 146 -16.16 5.70 18.96
CA GLU A 146 -15.57 5.15 20.19
C GLU A 146 -15.15 3.68 20.00
N LYS A 147 -16.01 2.85 19.41
CA LYS A 147 -15.68 1.46 19.10
C LYS A 147 -14.45 1.35 18.18
N LEU A 148 -14.38 2.17 17.13
CA LEU A 148 -13.25 2.17 16.20
C LEU A 148 -11.96 2.66 16.86
N VAL A 149 -12.03 3.72 17.68
CA VAL A 149 -10.88 4.19 18.47
C VAL A 149 -10.37 3.10 19.40
N ASN A 150 -11.27 2.41 20.11
CA ASN A 150 -10.88 1.33 21.02
C ASN A 150 -10.24 0.15 20.26
N ASN A 151 -10.78 -0.21 19.09
CA ASN A 151 -10.15 -1.22 18.25
C ASN A 151 -8.76 -0.80 17.75
N ILE A 152 -8.57 0.47 17.37
CA ILE A 152 -7.26 1.01 16.98
C ILE A 152 -6.28 0.94 18.16
N LYS A 153 -6.67 1.37 19.35
CA LYS A 153 -5.84 1.28 20.56
C LYS A 153 -5.35 -0.14 20.81
N VAL A 154 -6.24 -1.14 20.71
CA VAL A 154 -5.85 -2.56 20.83
C VAL A 154 -4.78 -2.96 19.81
N GLN A 155 -4.87 -2.49 18.56
CA GLN A 155 -3.84 -2.77 17.56
C GLN A 155 -2.52 -2.08 17.89
N TYR A 156 -2.55 -0.81 18.33
CA TYR A 156 -1.34 -0.10 18.76
C TYR A 156 -0.69 -0.75 19.98
N ASP A 157 -1.47 -1.26 20.94
CA ASP A 157 -0.94 -1.98 22.10
C ASP A 157 -0.20 -3.27 21.68
N ILE A 158 -0.64 -3.96 20.62
CA ILE A 158 0.06 -5.12 20.07
C ILE A 158 1.41 -4.69 19.47
N LEU A 159 1.43 -3.59 18.71
CA LEU A 159 2.67 -3.06 18.11
C LEU A 159 3.64 -2.57 19.19
N GLU A 160 3.15 -1.85 20.19
CA GLU A 160 3.94 -1.33 21.32
C GLU A 160 4.58 -2.46 22.12
N ARG A 161 3.80 -3.49 22.47
CA ARG A 161 4.33 -4.65 23.18
C ARG A 161 5.41 -5.35 22.39
N ARG A 162 5.21 -5.55 21.08
CA ARG A 162 6.21 -6.15 20.21
C ARG A 162 7.49 -5.31 20.18
N LEU A 163 7.38 -4.01 19.93
CA LEU A 163 8.53 -3.10 19.83
C LEU A 163 9.22 -2.84 21.18
N SER A 164 8.57 -3.12 22.30
CA SER A 164 9.15 -3.04 23.64
C SER A 164 10.00 -4.27 24.02
N GLU A 165 9.99 -5.33 23.21
CA GLU A 165 10.81 -6.51 23.45
C GLU A 165 12.30 -6.16 23.35
N LYS A 166 13.12 -6.83 24.18
CA LYS A 166 14.57 -6.57 24.21
C LYS A 166 15.17 -6.86 22.83
N ASP A 167 16.02 -5.94 22.36
CA ASP A 167 16.71 -5.98 21.07
C ASP A 167 15.81 -5.87 19.82
N GLN A 168 14.50 -5.62 19.99
CA GLN A 168 13.56 -5.44 18.89
C GLN A 168 13.64 -4.01 18.34
N LYS A 169 14.09 -3.83 17.09
CA LYS A 169 14.13 -2.51 16.41
C LYS A 169 13.02 -2.32 15.40
N TYR A 170 12.62 -3.39 14.72
CA TYR A 170 11.55 -3.37 13.72
C TYR A 170 10.38 -4.25 14.15
N ILE A 171 9.24 -4.20 13.45
CA ILE A 171 8.04 -4.91 13.90
C ILE A 171 8.16 -6.44 13.72
N ALA A 172 8.78 -6.88 12.62
CA ALA A 172 8.82 -8.27 12.23
C ALA A 172 10.06 -8.98 12.75
N LEU A 173 11.23 -8.57 12.26
CA LEU A 173 12.52 -9.11 12.63
C LEU A 173 13.21 -8.18 13.65
N PRO A 174 14.08 -8.70 14.54
CA PRO A 174 14.80 -7.90 15.54
C PRO A 174 15.61 -6.75 14.94
#